data_AF-A0A1I3YIE0-F1
#
_entry.id   AF-A0A1I3YIE0-F1
#
_cell.length_a   1.000
_cell.length_b   1.000
_cell.length_c   1.000
_cell.angle_alpha   90.00
_cell.angle_beta   90.00
_cell.angle_gamma   90.00
#
_symmetry.space_group_name_H-M   'P 1'
#
loop_
_entity.id
_entity.type
_entity.pdbx_description
1 polymer ?
#
loop_
_entity_poly.entity_id
_entity_poly.type
_entity_poly.pdbx_seq_one_letter_code
_entity_poly.pdbx_strand_id
1 'polypeptide(L)'
;MTYATVADVATRLGRPISEPDEVAQVQAWLDDAEAIVLSRIPTLPELVTGGVPTVATLVMVESNAVIRKIRNPEGYTSETIDDYTYRYNEQVRRGDIFLTDEEWDLLIPSRSGAWTITPGGARRHPGEWVHPDVWVPLP
;
A
#
# COMPACT_ATOMS: atom_id res chain seq x y z
N MET A 1 1.96 18.54 8.83
CA MET A 1 3.25 18.56 8.11
C MET A 1 3.33 17.24 7.40
N THR A 2 3.58 17.28 6.10
CA THR A 2 3.71 16.09 5.25
C THR A 2 5.12 15.53 5.38
N TYR A 3 5.27 14.21 5.27
CA TYR A 3 6.60 13.60 5.25
C TYR A 3 7.27 13.75 3.88
N ALA A 4 6.50 13.69 2.78
CA ALA A 4 6.99 14.00 1.45
C ALA A 4 7.08 15.51 1.19
N THR A 5 8.07 15.89 0.38
CA THR A 5 8.29 17.26 -0.10
C THR A 5 8.04 17.38 -1.61
N VAL A 6 7.84 18.61 -2.10
CA VAL A 6 7.71 18.89 -3.54
C VAL A 6 8.95 18.43 -4.32
N ALA A 7 10.14 18.47 -3.71
CA ALA A 7 11.37 17.99 -4.34
C ALA A 7 11.36 16.47 -4.57
N ASP A 8 10.78 15.71 -3.63
CA ASP A 8 10.59 14.26 -3.75
C ASP A 8 9.67 13.91 -4.92
N VAL A 9 8.58 14.68 -5.07
CA VAL A 9 7.66 14.56 -6.20
C VAL A 9 8.37 14.89 -7.51
N ALA A 10 9.07 16.03 -7.60
CA ALA A 10 9.80 16.43 -8.80
C ALA A 10 10.84 15.39 -9.25
N THR A 11 11.58 14.82 -8.28
CA THR A 11 12.59 13.79 -8.53
C THR A 11 11.98 12.53 -9.12
N ARG A 12 10.85 12.06 -8.56
CA ARG A 12 10.15 10.86 -9.06
C ARG A 12 9.36 11.13 -10.35
N LEU A 13 8.87 12.35 -10.53
CA LEU A 13 8.19 12.76 -11.76
C LEU A 13 9.15 12.84 -12.95
N GLY A 14 10.45 13.02 -12.69
CA GLY A 14 11.49 13.12 -13.72
C GLY A 14 11.54 14.49 -14.40
N ARG A 15 10.90 15.51 -13.82
CA ARG A 15 10.96 16.90 -14.28
C ARG A 15 10.96 17.87 -13.09
N PRO A 16 11.63 19.03 -13.19
CA PRO A 16 11.53 20.04 -12.16
C PRO A 16 10.12 20.63 -12.10
N ILE A 17 9.67 20.96 -10.89
CA ILE A 17 8.45 21.73 -10.62
C ILE A 17 8.92 23.10 -10.12
N SER A 18 8.98 24.08 -11.03
CA SER A 18 9.55 25.40 -10.76
C SER A 18 8.53 26.52 -10.73
N GLU A 19 7.35 26.30 -11.32
CA GLU A 19 6.28 27.30 -11.36
C GLU A 19 5.65 27.45 -9.96
N PRO A 20 5.57 28.68 -9.40
CA PRO A 20 5.08 28.89 -8.03
C PRO A 20 3.67 28.33 -7.79
N ASP A 21 2.78 28.44 -8.78
CA ASP A 21 1.41 27.94 -8.69
C ASP A 21 1.38 26.41 -8.70
N GLU A 22 2.22 25.76 -9.52
CA GLU A 22 2.36 24.29 -9.56
C GLU A 22 2.96 23.78 -8.24
N VAL A 23 3.95 24.48 -7.68
CA VAL A 23 4.53 24.17 -6.36
C VAL A 23 3.46 24.24 -5.27
N ALA A 24 2.67 25.31 -5.24
CA ALA A 24 1.59 25.49 -4.25
C ALA A 24 0.51 24.41 -4.39
N GLN A 25 0.14 24.07 -5.63
CA GLN A 25 -0.82 23.01 -5.91
C GLN A 25 -0.32 21.63 -5.48
N VAL A 26 0.93 21.30 -5.79
CA VAL A 26 1.55 20.03 -5.39
C VAL A 26 1.68 19.93 -3.87
N GLN A 27 2.01 21.03 -3.18
CA GLN A 27 2.04 21.04 -1.72
C GLN A 27 0.64 20.79 -1.12
N ALA A 28 -0.40 21.43 -1.66
CA ALA A 28 -1.77 21.19 -1.20
C ALA A 28 -2.19 19.72 -1.37
N TRP A 29 -1.82 19.10 -2.49
CA TRP A 29 -2.09 17.67 -2.73
C TRP A 29 -1.31 16.73 -1.81
N LEU A 30 -0.09 17.09 -1.43
CA LEU A 30 0.66 16.35 -0.42
C LEU A 30 -0.03 16.48 0.95
N ASP A 31 -0.51 17.67 1.31
CA ASP A 31 -1.23 17.91 2.56
C ASP A 31 -2.55 17.09 2.62
N ASP A 32 -3.28 17.01 1.51
CA ASP A 32 -4.47 16.19 1.37
C ASP A 32 -4.15 14.69 1.51
N ALA A 33 -3.06 14.21 0.90
CA ALA A 33 -2.63 12.83 0.99
C ALA A 33 -2.30 12.44 2.45
N GLU A 34 -1.55 13.28 3.16
CA GLU A 34 -1.23 13.08 4.58
C GLU A 34 -2.52 13.09 5.43
N ALA A 35 -3.45 14.00 5.16
CA ALA A 35 -4.72 14.05 5.88
C ALA A 35 -5.54 12.76 5.69
N ILE A 36 -5.54 12.19 4.48
CA ILE A 36 -6.17 10.88 4.20
C ILE A 36 -5.49 9.78 5.00
N VAL A 37 -4.16 9.73 5.01
CA VAL A 37 -3.41 8.74 5.80
C VAL A 37 -3.72 8.86 7.28
N LEU A 38 -3.65 10.07 7.86
CA LEU A 38 -3.91 10.33 9.27
C LEU A 38 -5.37 10.05 9.66
N SER A 39 -6.32 10.29 8.76
CA SER A 39 -7.74 9.98 9.02
C SER A 39 -7.98 8.49 9.26
N ARG A 40 -7.20 7.62 8.61
CA ARG A 40 -7.29 6.16 8.72
C ARG A 40 -6.33 5.59 9.75
N ILE A 41 -5.15 6.20 9.90
CA ILE A 41 -4.09 5.80 10.83
C ILE A 41 -3.72 7.00 11.71
N PRO A 42 -4.50 7.31 12.76
CA PRO A 42 -4.20 8.46 13.63
C PRO A 42 -2.88 8.33 14.40
N THR A 43 -2.41 7.09 14.61
CA THR A 43 -1.16 6.76 15.31
C THR A 43 0.05 6.70 14.36
N LEU A 44 -0.05 7.22 13.13
CA LEU A 44 1.03 7.21 12.14
C LEU A 44 2.37 7.74 12.71
N PRO A 45 2.43 8.85 13.47
CA PRO A 45 3.70 9.36 13.99
C PRO A 45 4.40 8.35 14.90
N GLU A 46 3.64 7.63 15.72
CA GLU A 46 4.17 6.59 16.62
C GLU A 46 4.68 5.38 15.82
N LEU A 47 3.95 4.97 14.79
CA LEU A 47 4.34 3.86 13.91
C LEU A 47 5.65 4.16 13.15
N VAL A 48 5.79 5.40 12.66
CA VAL A 48 7.02 5.86 12.00
C VAL A 48 8.20 5.85 12.98
N THR A 49 8.00 6.26 14.23
CA THR A 49 9.06 6.13 15.27
C THR A 49 9.41 4.67 15.58
N GLY A 50 8.44 3.75 15.45
CA GLY A 50 8.66 2.31 15.52
C GLY A 50 9.32 1.70 14.28
N GLY A 51 9.52 2.48 13.22
CA GLY A 51 10.17 2.06 11.97
C GLY A 51 9.28 1.31 10.98
N VAL A 52 7.98 1.16 11.26
CA VAL A 52 7.04 0.45 10.39
C VAL A 52 5.70 1.20 10.33
N PRO A 53 5.35 1.87 9.21
CA PRO A 53 6.12 1.99 7.97
C PRO A 53 7.34 2.90 8.12
N THR A 54 8.35 2.70 7.27
CA THR A 54 9.52 3.61 7.26
C THR A 54 9.14 4.96 6.66
N VAL A 55 9.85 6.03 7.04
CA VAL A 55 9.68 7.36 6.43
C VAL A 55 9.81 7.30 4.90
N ALA A 56 10.75 6.50 4.39
CA ALA A 56 10.95 6.35 2.94
C ALA A 56 9.73 5.74 2.23
N THR A 57 9.06 4.78 2.87
CA THR A 57 7.82 4.16 2.37
C THR A 57 6.70 5.19 2.31
N LEU A 58 6.52 5.98 3.37
CA LEU A 58 5.49 7.01 3.44
C LEU A 58 5.71 8.08 2.36
N VAL A 59 6.95 8.57 2.23
CA VAL A 59 7.34 9.54 1.19
C VAL A 59 7.08 8.99 -0.22
N MET A 60 7.36 7.70 -0.46
CA MET A 60 7.09 7.06 -1.74
C MET A 60 5.60 7.00 -2.05
N VAL A 61 4.77 6.58 -1.09
CA VAL A 61 3.32 6.45 -1.26
C VAL A 61 2.67 7.81 -1.53
N GLU A 62 2.97 8.82 -0.71
CA GLU A 62 2.45 10.18 -0.90
C GLU A 62 2.86 10.75 -2.27
N SER A 63 4.14 10.60 -2.64
CA SER A 63 4.62 11.10 -3.93
C SER A 63 3.93 10.40 -5.10
N ASN A 64 3.70 9.08 -5.02
CA ASN A 64 3.05 8.33 -6.08
C ASN A 64 1.59 8.75 -6.25
N ALA A 65 0.85 8.96 -5.15
CA ALA A 65 -0.52 9.47 -5.20
C ALA A 65 -0.59 10.83 -5.90
N VAL A 66 0.31 11.75 -5.58
CA VAL A 66 0.38 13.07 -6.22
C VAL A 66 0.79 12.97 -7.69
N ILE A 67 1.76 12.13 -8.05
CA ILE A 67 2.18 11.93 -9.45
C ILE A 67 1.01 11.41 -10.30
N ARG A 68 0.18 10.52 -9.75
CA ARG A 68 -1.03 10.06 -10.45
C ARG A 68 -2.00 11.21 -10.68
N LYS A 69 -2.22 12.07 -9.68
CA LYS A 69 -3.05 13.27 -9.80
C LYS A 69 -2.49 14.25 -10.84
N ILE A 70 -1.18 14.46 -10.89
CA ILE A 70 -0.52 15.28 -11.92
C ILE A 70 -0.75 14.70 -13.33
N ARG A 71 -0.64 13.38 -13.48
CA ARG A 71 -0.79 12.71 -14.79
C ARG A 71 -2.25 12.60 -15.26
N ASN A 72 -3.20 12.58 -14.32
CA ASN A 72 -4.62 12.49 -14.61
C ASN A 72 -5.45 13.45 -13.72
N PRO A 73 -5.32 14.76 -13.94
CA PRO A 73 -5.94 15.77 -13.07
C PRO A 73 -7.47 15.70 -13.07
N GLU A 74 -8.06 15.34 -14.21
CA GLU A 74 -9.51 15.26 -14.40
C GLU A 74 -10.09 13.86 -14.07
N GLY A 75 -9.25 12.89 -13.71
CA GLY A 75 -9.69 11.53 -13.37
C GLY A 75 -10.27 10.73 -14.54
N TYR A 76 -9.88 11.04 -15.78
CA TYR A 76 -10.31 10.28 -16.96
C TYR A 76 -9.84 8.83 -16.86
N THR A 77 -10.77 7.89 -16.98
CA THR A 77 -10.51 6.46 -16.79
C THR A 77 -10.42 5.68 -18.11
N SER A 78 -10.94 6.22 -19.21
CA SER A 78 -10.80 5.68 -20.57
C SER A 78 -11.51 6.57 -21.59
N GLU A 79 -10.92 6.77 -22.77
CA GLU A 79 -11.66 7.02 -24.02
C GLU A 79 -11.81 5.65 -24.71
N THR A 80 -13.05 5.17 -24.87
CA THR A 80 -13.32 3.81 -25.36
C THR A 80 -13.35 3.79 -26.88
N ILE A 81 -12.36 3.14 -27.50
CA ILE A 81 -12.50 2.49 -28.80
C ILE A 81 -11.97 1.06 -28.63
N ASP A 82 -12.92 0.12 -28.58
CA ASP A 82 -12.76 -1.34 -28.61
C ASP A 82 -12.53 -2.10 -27.28
N ASP A 83 -13.08 -3.32 -27.25
CA ASP A 83 -13.55 -4.08 -26.08
C ASP A 83 -12.46 -4.48 -25.07
N TYR A 84 -12.24 -3.66 -24.03
CA TYR A 84 -11.82 -4.13 -22.70
C TYR A 84 -12.22 -3.10 -21.64
N THR A 85 -13.13 -3.46 -20.72
CA THR A 85 -13.60 -2.57 -19.65
C THR A 85 -13.06 -3.01 -18.29
N TYR A 86 -12.21 -2.19 -17.67
CA TYR A 86 -11.83 -2.31 -16.26
C TYR A 86 -12.49 -1.16 -15.48
N ARG A 87 -13.32 -1.47 -14.48
CA ARG A 87 -14.14 -0.48 -13.76
C ARG A 87 -13.47 -0.14 -12.41
N TYR A 88 -12.76 0.99 -12.34
CA TYR A 88 -12.21 1.50 -11.06
C TYR A 88 -13.29 2.16 -10.18
N ASN A 89 -13.04 2.14 -8.87
CA ASN A 89 -13.90 2.66 -7.79
C ASN A 89 -14.39 4.10 -8.07
N GLU A 90 -15.65 4.38 -7.70
CA GLU A 90 -16.36 5.63 -7.98
C GLU A 90 -15.69 6.89 -7.38
N GLN A 91 -14.84 6.71 -6.36
CA GLN A 91 -14.02 7.77 -5.75
C GLN A 91 -12.87 8.25 -6.67
N VAL A 92 -12.31 7.37 -7.51
CA VAL A 92 -11.27 7.72 -8.49
C VAL A 92 -11.82 8.66 -9.58
N ARG A 93 -13.13 8.61 -9.83
CA ARG A 93 -13.82 9.34 -10.92
C ARG A 93 -13.90 10.86 -10.69
N ARG A 94 -13.55 11.35 -9.49
CA ARG A 94 -13.71 12.77 -9.13
C ARG A 94 -12.42 13.60 -9.21
N GLY A 95 -11.32 12.96 -9.59
CA GLY A 95 -9.99 13.60 -9.57
C GLY A 95 -9.50 13.88 -8.15
N ASP A 96 -10.12 13.37 -7.09
CA ASP A 96 -9.62 13.58 -5.73
C ASP A 96 -8.30 12.82 -5.51
N ILE A 97 -7.48 13.25 -4.55
CA ILE A 97 -6.30 12.49 -4.11
C ILE A 97 -6.78 11.19 -3.46
N PHE A 98 -6.19 10.05 -3.84
CA PHE A 98 -6.49 8.77 -3.23
C PHE A 98 -5.24 7.86 -3.20
N LEU A 99 -5.21 6.95 -2.23
CA LEU A 99 -4.23 5.87 -2.13
C LEU A 99 -4.85 4.57 -2.62
N THR A 100 -4.09 3.73 -3.33
CA THR A 100 -4.56 2.40 -3.76
C THR A 100 -4.48 1.39 -2.62
N ASP A 101 -5.17 0.26 -2.78
CA ASP A 101 -5.16 -0.81 -1.76
C ASP A 101 -3.74 -1.34 -1.51
N GLU A 102 -2.92 -1.45 -2.56
CA GLU A 102 -1.52 -1.87 -2.44
C GLU A 102 -0.66 -0.87 -1.67
N GLU A 103 -0.95 0.44 -1.79
CA GLU A 103 -0.27 1.47 -1.02
C GLU A 103 -0.68 1.45 0.45
N TRP A 104 -1.97 1.19 0.72
CA TRP A 104 -2.44 0.96 2.08
C TRP A 104 -1.75 -0.24 2.72
N ASP A 105 -1.54 -1.33 1.97
CA ASP A 105 -0.83 -2.51 2.46
C ASP A 105 0.65 -2.22 2.78
N LEU A 106 1.28 -1.24 2.11
CA LEU A 106 2.63 -0.81 2.45
C LEU A 106 2.69 0.05 3.72
N LEU A 107 1.63 0.79 4.01
CA LEU A 107 1.54 1.67 5.19
C LEU A 107 1.09 0.92 6.44
N ILE A 108 0.26 -0.11 6.28
CA ILE A 108 -0.26 -0.89 7.39
C ILE A 108 0.74 -2.02 7.68
N PRO A 109 1.31 -2.12 8.88
CA PRO A 109 2.10 -3.29 9.26
C PRO A 109 1.23 -4.53 9.08
N SER A 110 1.56 -5.36 8.09
CA SER A 110 0.79 -6.56 7.81
C SER A 110 0.85 -7.47 9.05
N ARG A 111 -0.30 -7.69 9.68
CA ARG A 111 -0.49 -8.85 10.58
C ARG A 111 -0.63 -10.13 9.76
N SER A 112 0.08 -10.24 8.63
CA SER A 112 0.19 -11.49 7.88
C SER A 112 1.15 -12.40 8.62
N GLY A 113 0.68 -12.94 9.74
CA GLY A 113 1.20 -14.17 10.28
C GLY A 113 1.07 -15.24 9.20
N ALA A 114 2.21 -15.67 8.69
CA ALA A 114 2.52 -17.06 8.36
C ALA A 114 1.33 -17.90 7.85
N TRP A 115 1.18 -18.05 6.54
CA TRP A 115 0.79 -19.34 5.97
C TRP A 115 1.96 -20.34 6.15
N THR A 116 2.35 -20.60 7.40
CA THR A 116 3.11 -21.80 7.72
C THR A 116 2.07 -22.89 7.87
N ILE A 117 1.81 -23.59 6.76
CA ILE A 117 1.35 -24.98 6.87
C ILE A 117 2.52 -25.68 7.54
N THR A 118 2.54 -25.71 8.87
CA THR A 118 3.31 -26.72 9.58
C THR A 118 2.59 -28.00 9.20
N PRO A 119 3.18 -28.92 8.40
CA PRO A 119 2.59 -30.23 8.29
C PRO A 119 2.54 -30.74 9.73
N GLY A 120 1.34 -30.84 10.28
CA GLY A 120 1.15 -31.41 11.59
C GLY A 120 1.71 -32.82 11.50
N GLY A 121 2.96 -33.00 11.96
CA GLY A 121 3.57 -34.31 12.05
C GLY A 121 2.58 -35.16 12.80
N ALA A 122 2.02 -36.16 12.12
CA ALA A 122 0.96 -37.01 12.65
C ALA A 122 1.39 -37.43 14.06
N ARG A 123 0.60 -37.06 15.06
CA ARG A 123 0.81 -37.54 16.42
C ARG A 123 0.68 -39.05 16.31
N ARG A 124 1.80 -39.77 16.43
CA ARG A 124 1.82 -41.22 16.36
C ARG A 124 0.99 -41.74 17.52
N HIS A 125 -0.15 -42.37 17.21
CA HIS A 125 -0.94 -43.03 18.23
C HIS A 125 -0.36 -44.43 18.46
N PRO A 126 -0.19 -44.86 19.72
CA PRO A 126 0.10 -46.26 20.03
C PRO A 126 -0.99 -47.16 19.41
N GLY A 127 -0.61 -48.24 18.74
CA GLY A 127 -1.55 -49.14 18.06
C GLY A 127 -1.80 -48.86 16.58
N GLU A 128 -0.91 -48.15 15.89
CA GLU A 128 -1.01 -47.90 14.44
C GLU A 128 0.20 -48.46 13.67
N TRP A 129 -0.06 -48.90 12.44
CA TRP A 129 0.97 -49.26 11.46
C TRP A 129 1.48 -48.00 10.76
N VAL A 130 2.76 -47.69 10.93
CA VAL A 130 3.38 -46.50 10.30
C VAL A 130 4.16 -46.84 9.02
N HIS A 131 4.40 -48.13 8.79
CA HIS A 131 5.01 -48.73 7.60
C HIS A 131 4.49 -50.18 7.51
N PRO A 132 4.42 -50.82 6.34
CA PRO A 132 4.04 -52.25 6.23
C PRO A 132 4.84 -53.20 7.14
N ASP A 133 6.01 -52.78 7.62
CA ASP A 133 6.90 -53.57 8.47
C ASP A 133 7.12 -52.97 9.88
N VAL A 134 6.42 -51.89 10.24
CA VAL A 134 6.66 -51.17 11.51
C VAL A 134 5.35 -50.93 12.26
N TRP A 135 5.20 -51.65 13.37
CA TRP A 135 4.12 -51.54 14.33
C TRP A 135 4.54 -50.71 15.56
N VAL A 136 3.68 -49.79 16.01
CA VAL A 136 3.87 -49.07 17.28
C VAL A 136 3.07 -49.78 18.38
N PRO A 137 3.71 -50.43 19.37
CA PRO A 137 2.99 -51.15 20.43
C PRO A 137 2.23 -50.19 21.37
N LEU A 138 1.13 -50.69 21.93
CA LEU A 138 0.42 -50.04 23.06
C LEU A 138 1.30 -50.12 24.32
N PRO A 139 1.26 -49.12 25.23
CA PRO A 139 1.88 -49.22 26.54
C PRO A 139 1.26 -50.34 27.39
#